data_AF-A0A845BB27-F1
#
_entry.id   AF-A0A845BB27-F1
#
_cell.length_a   1.000
_cell.length_b   1.000
_cell.length_c   1.000
_cell.angle_alpha   90.00
_cell.angle_beta   90.00
_cell.angle_gamma   90.00
#
_symmetry.space_group_name_H-M   'P 1'
#
loop_
_entity.id
_entity.type
_entity.pdbx_description
1 polymer ?
#
loop_
_entity_poly.entity_id
_entity_poly.type
_entity_poly.pdbx_seq_one_letter_code
_entity_poly.pdbx_strand_id
1 'polypeptide(L)'
;MPNKLTERRSRIDLRSWLILGVGLGAAAFLVLAMGGLYALYRWTQAPMTYEPPRQFPQPRLEANPAASLATFRAAQRAELEGGPQPDGTLRLSIEQAMETIARRGAQAYAPLQAPPAAPLPVRPEAVR
;
A
#
# COMPACT_ATOMS: atom_id res chain seq x y z
N MET A 1 -27.09 74.45 -3.05
CA MET A 1 -27.18 73.19 -3.83
C MET A 1 -25.97 73.16 -4.76
N PRO A 2 -25.08 72.13 -4.84
CA PRO A 2 -25.22 70.70 -4.54
C PRO A 2 -24.10 70.12 -3.62
N ASN A 3 -24.36 68.96 -3.01
CA ASN A 3 -23.48 68.29 -2.03
C ASN A 3 -22.33 67.52 -2.70
N LYS A 4 -21.07 67.81 -2.34
CA LYS A 4 -19.84 67.18 -2.86
C LYS A 4 -19.58 65.72 -2.38
N LEU A 5 -20.57 65.09 -1.75
CA LEU A 5 -20.41 63.77 -1.12
C LEU A 5 -20.65 62.59 -2.07
N THR A 6 -21.29 62.81 -3.22
CA THR A 6 -21.63 61.76 -4.18
C THR A 6 -20.46 61.35 -5.09
N GLU A 7 -19.43 62.19 -5.22
CA GLU A 7 -18.36 61.98 -6.20
C GLU A 7 -17.26 61.02 -5.73
N ARG A 8 -17.19 60.71 -4.43
CA ARG A 8 -16.18 59.79 -3.87
C ARG A 8 -16.54 58.31 -3.98
N ARG A 9 -17.83 57.98 -4.19
CA ARG A 9 -18.31 56.58 -4.24
C ARG A 9 -17.93 55.86 -5.54
N SER A 10 -17.76 56.58 -6.65
CA SER A 10 -17.60 55.99 -7.99
C SER A 10 -16.23 55.37 -8.29
N ARG A 11 -15.18 55.58 -7.47
CA ARG A 11 -13.88 54.90 -7.66
C ARG A 11 -13.81 53.48 -7.09
N ILE A 12 -14.78 53.07 -6.28
CA ILE A 12 -14.77 51.75 -5.60
C ILE A 12 -15.45 50.68 -6.47
N ASP A 13 -16.44 51.05 -7.28
CA ASP A 13 -17.24 50.08 -8.06
C ASP A 13 -16.43 49.34 -9.12
N LEU A 14 -15.43 50.00 -9.74
CA LEU A 14 -14.57 49.38 -10.75
C LEU A 14 -13.63 48.28 -10.19
N ARG A 15 -13.39 48.26 -8.87
CA ARG A 15 -12.52 47.26 -8.22
C ARG A 15 -13.29 46.22 -7.42
N SER A 16 -14.49 46.55 -6.93
CA SER A 16 -15.35 45.62 -6.21
C SER A 16 -15.77 44.43 -7.07
N TRP A 17 -16.15 44.67 -8.33
CA TRP A 17 -16.53 43.58 -9.24
C TRP A 17 -15.37 42.62 -9.53
N LEU A 18 -14.15 43.17 -9.65
CA LEU A 18 -12.94 42.39 -9.86
C LEU A 18 -12.60 41.54 -8.63
N ILE A 19 -12.72 42.10 -7.43
CA ILE A 19 -12.54 41.37 -6.16
C ILE A 19 -13.59 40.25 -6.04
N LEU A 20 -14.85 40.54 -6.38
CA LEU A 20 -15.92 39.55 -6.36
C LEU A 20 -15.67 38.44 -7.37
N GLY A 21 -15.25 38.78 -8.59
CA GLY A 21 -14.92 37.82 -9.64
C GLY A 21 -13.75 36.92 -9.27
N VAL A 22 -12.68 37.49 -8.69
CA VAL A 22 -11.52 36.71 -8.22
C VAL A 22 -11.91 35.81 -7.04
N GLY A 23 -12.67 36.33 -6.08
CA GLY A 23 -13.14 35.54 -4.93
C GLY A 23 -14.06 34.39 -5.36
N LEU A 24 -15.02 34.66 -6.24
CA LEU A 24 -15.94 33.66 -6.76
C LEU A 24 -15.20 32.61 -7.62
N GLY A 25 -14.25 33.05 -8.45
CA GLY A 25 -13.41 32.16 -9.25
C GLY A 25 -12.54 31.25 -8.40
N ALA A 26 -11.90 31.79 -7.35
CA ALA A 26 -11.12 31.01 -6.41
C ALA A 26 -11.99 29.99 -5.66
N ALA A 27 -13.18 30.39 -5.21
CA ALA A 27 -14.12 29.48 -4.55
C ALA A 27 -14.61 28.37 -5.49
N ALA A 28 -14.98 28.72 -6.72
CA ALA A 28 -15.40 27.76 -7.73
C ALA A 28 -14.28 26.77 -8.07
N PHE A 29 -13.05 27.26 -8.24
CA PHE A 29 -11.87 26.41 -8.46
C PHE A 29 -11.66 25.43 -7.30
N LEU A 30 -11.79 25.90 -6.05
CA LEU A 30 -11.60 25.07 -4.87
C LEU A 30 -12.66 23.98 -4.78
N VAL A 31 -13.92 24.31 -5.05
CA VAL A 31 -15.03 23.34 -5.11
C VAL A 31 -14.79 22.32 -6.22
N LEU A 32 -14.32 22.76 -7.40
CA LEU A 32 -14.03 21.87 -8.52
C LEU A 32 -12.87 20.92 -8.20
N ALA A 33 -11.79 21.43 -7.59
CA ALA A 33 -10.64 20.65 -7.18
C ALA A 33 -11.01 19.62 -6.11
N MET A 34 -11.75 20.04 -5.07
CA MET A 34 -12.16 19.14 -3.99
C MET A 34 -13.19 18.11 -4.47
N GLY A 35 -14.15 18.53 -5.28
CA GLY A 35 -15.15 17.65 -5.88
C GLY A 35 -14.52 16.65 -6.85
N GLY A 36 -13.56 17.09 -7.68
CA GLY A 36 -12.79 16.24 -8.58
C GLY A 36 -11.96 15.21 -7.82
N LEU A 37 -11.25 15.63 -6.77
CA LEU A 37 -10.49 14.72 -5.92
C LEU A 37 -11.40 13.71 -5.23
N TYR A 38 -12.54 14.16 -4.67
CA TYR A 38 -13.52 13.28 -4.04
C TYR A 38 -14.12 12.28 -5.02
N ALA A 39 -14.45 12.72 -6.24
CA ALA A 39 -14.97 11.86 -7.30
C ALA A 39 -13.92 10.86 -7.80
N LEU A 40 -12.65 11.25 -7.88
CA LEU A 40 -11.57 10.33 -8.22
C LEU A 40 -11.37 9.31 -7.09
N TYR A 41 -11.31 9.77 -5.85
CA TYR A 41 -11.13 8.93 -4.67
C TYR A 41 -12.24 7.90 -4.53
N ARG A 42 -13.52 8.30 -4.71
CA ARG A 42 -14.63 7.34 -4.67
C ARG A 42 -14.57 6.31 -5.81
N TRP A 43 -13.99 6.67 -6.95
CA TRP A 43 -13.90 5.79 -8.11
C TRP A 43 -12.72 4.82 -8.00
N THR A 44 -11.61 5.25 -7.38
CA THR A 44 -10.42 4.42 -7.17
C THR A 44 -10.50 3.53 -5.94
N GLN A 45 -11.37 3.83 -4.97
CA GLN A 45 -11.64 2.91 -3.88
C GLN A 45 -12.40 1.68 -4.39
N ALA A 46 -11.66 0.61 -4.67
CA ALA A 46 -12.24 -0.73 -4.61
C ALA A 46 -12.82 -0.93 -3.20
N PRO A 47 -14.04 -1.49 -3.05
CA PRO A 47 -14.59 -1.76 -1.73
C PRO A 47 -13.58 -2.62 -0.97
N MET A 48 -12.94 -2.05 0.04
CA MET A 48 -12.14 -2.83 0.98
C MET A 48 -13.10 -3.86 1.54
N THR A 49 -12.93 -5.10 1.10
CA THR A 49 -13.70 -6.22 1.62
C THR A 49 -13.22 -6.37 3.05
N TYR A 50 -13.97 -5.79 3.98
CA TYR A 50 -13.71 -5.94 5.40
C TYR A 50 -13.89 -7.42 5.69
N GLU A 51 -12.78 -8.14 5.85
CA GLU A 51 -12.85 -9.50 6.33
C GLU A 51 -13.37 -9.42 7.77
N PRO A 52 -14.54 -10.00 8.07
CA PRO A 52 -15.10 -9.93 9.40
C PRO A 52 -14.10 -10.48 10.42
N PRO A 53 -14.03 -9.91 11.64
CA PRO A 53 -13.12 -10.40 12.67
C PRO A 53 -13.28 -11.90 12.85
N ARG A 54 -12.21 -12.66 12.61
CA ARG A 54 -12.23 -14.10 12.86
C ARG A 54 -12.52 -14.31 14.34
N GLN A 55 -13.60 -15.04 14.63
CA GLN A 55 -13.90 -15.43 16.00
C GLN A 55 -12.78 -16.36 16.47
N PHE A 56 -12.04 -15.93 17.50
CA PHE A 56 -11.04 -16.78 18.11
C PHE A 56 -11.75 -17.96 18.79
N PRO A 57 -11.24 -19.20 18.60
CA PRO A 57 -11.77 -20.34 19.32
C PRO A 57 -11.63 -20.09 20.83
N GLN A 58 -12.63 -20.51 21.60
CA GLN A 58 -12.57 -20.41 23.06
C GLN A 58 -11.33 -21.18 23.58
N PRO A 59 -10.63 -20.64 24.59
CA PRO A 59 -9.46 -21.31 25.16
C PRO A 59 -9.86 -22.69 25.68
N ARG A 60 -9.27 -23.74 25.14
CA ARG A 60 -9.47 -25.13 25.58
C ARG A 60 -8.20 -25.62 26.28
N LEU A 61 -8.37 -26.41 27.33
CA LEU A 61 -7.26 -27.12 27.93
C LEU A 61 -6.76 -28.17 26.94
N GLU A 62 -5.50 -28.07 26.54
CA GLU A 62 -4.90 -29.03 25.63
C GLU A 62 -4.77 -30.40 26.30
N ALA A 63 -5.36 -31.44 25.71
CA ALA A 63 -5.45 -32.76 26.32
C ALA A 63 -4.09 -33.46 26.45
N ASN A 64 -3.14 -33.15 25.57
CA ASN A 64 -1.82 -33.76 25.56
C ASN A 64 -0.75 -32.77 25.08
N PRO A 65 -0.27 -31.86 25.95
CA PRO A 65 0.73 -30.85 25.57
C PRO A 65 2.06 -31.48 25.14
N ALA A 66 2.40 -32.67 25.66
CA ALA A 66 3.64 -33.36 25.30
C ALA A 66 3.64 -33.86 23.85
N ALA A 67 2.51 -34.43 23.39
CA ALA A 67 2.36 -34.86 22.00
C ALA A 67 2.40 -33.67 21.04
N SER A 68 1.67 -32.60 21.35
CA SER A 68 1.68 -31.38 20.53
C SER A 68 3.05 -30.73 20.45
N LEU A 69 3.80 -30.70 21.56
CA LEU A 69 5.18 -30.21 21.57
C LEU A 69 6.12 -31.08 20.74
N ALA A 70 5.95 -32.40 20.77
CA ALA A 70 6.72 -33.32 19.93
C ALA A 70 6.44 -33.09 18.44
N THR A 71 5.17 -32.96 18.06
CA THR A 71 4.76 -32.65 16.68
C THR A 71 5.29 -31.30 16.22
N PHE A 72 5.18 -30.27 17.06
CA PHE A 72 5.71 -28.94 16.77
C PHE A 72 7.22 -28.95 16.55
N ARG A 73 7.97 -29.62 17.42
CA ARG A 73 9.43 -29.76 17.27
C ARG A 73 9.82 -30.57 16.04
N ALA A 74 9.07 -31.61 15.70
CA ALA A 74 9.30 -32.39 14.48
C ALA A 74 9.10 -31.52 13.23
N ALA A 75 8.04 -30.71 13.19
CA ALA A 75 7.80 -29.76 12.11
C ALA A 75 8.91 -28.71 11.99
N GLN A 76 9.37 -28.16 13.12
CA GLN A 76 10.50 -27.22 13.13
C GLN A 76 11.79 -27.83 12.58
N ARG A 77 12.11 -29.09 12.94
CA ARG A 77 13.30 -29.77 12.40
C ARG A 77 13.18 -30.00 10.89
N ALA A 78 12.02 -30.47 10.43
CA ALA A 78 11.76 -30.64 9.01
C ALA A 78 11.90 -29.32 8.23
N GLU A 79 11.53 -28.19 8.84
CA GLU A 79 11.72 -26.87 8.22
C GLU A 79 13.20 -26.46 8.13
N LEU A 80 14.02 -26.81 9.13
CA LEU A 80 15.45 -26.52 9.17
C LEU A 80 16.27 -27.40 8.19
N GLU A 81 15.83 -28.63 7.99
CA GLU A 81 16.50 -29.62 7.13
C GLU A 81 16.31 -29.33 5.62
N GLY A 82 15.47 -28.36 5.24
CA GLY A 82 15.25 -27.94 3.87
C GLY A 82 14.28 -28.87 3.12
N GLY A 83 13.01 -28.45 3.04
CA GLY A 83 11.95 -29.17 2.32
C GLY A 83 11.52 -28.48 1.02
N PRO A 84 10.83 -29.20 0.12
CA PRO A 84 10.20 -28.60 -1.06
C PRO A 84 9.11 -27.63 -0.62
N GLN A 85 9.18 -26.40 -1.11
CA GLN A 85 8.18 -25.38 -0.87
C GLN A 85 7.04 -25.55 -1.90
N PRO A 86 5.78 -25.26 -1.55
CA PRO A 86 4.62 -25.49 -2.44
C PRO A 86 4.66 -24.68 -3.76
N ASP A 87 5.51 -23.66 -3.83
CA ASP A 87 5.77 -22.86 -5.03
C ASP A 87 6.82 -23.48 -5.97
N GLY A 88 7.32 -24.68 -5.65
CA GLY A 88 8.33 -25.39 -6.42
C GLY A 88 9.76 -24.92 -6.15
N THR A 89 9.97 -23.98 -5.23
CA THR A 89 11.31 -23.58 -4.79
C THR A 89 11.85 -24.56 -3.76
N LEU A 90 13.13 -24.92 -3.87
CA LEU A 90 13.81 -25.71 -2.84
C LEU A 90 14.33 -24.75 -1.77
N ARG A 91 13.82 -24.89 -0.54
CA ARG A 91 14.36 -24.14 0.60
C ARG A 91 15.70 -24.76 0.98
N LEU A 92 16.80 -24.00 0.84
CA LEU A 92 18.12 -24.46 1.26
C LEU A 92 18.13 -24.71 2.78
N SER A 93 18.71 -25.83 3.21
CA SER A 93 19.03 -26.04 4.62
C SER A 93 20.07 -25.02 5.09
N ILE A 94 20.20 -24.81 6.40
CA ILE A 94 21.19 -23.90 6.97
C ILE A 94 22.61 -24.34 6.57
N GLU A 95 22.89 -25.63 6.58
CA GLU A 95 24.18 -26.20 6.20
C GLU A 95 24.51 -25.88 4.74
N GLN A 96 23.56 -26.05 3.83
CA GLN A 96 23.74 -25.73 2.42
C GLN A 96 23.93 -24.22 2.20
N ALA A 97 23.19 -23.39 2.94
CA ALA A 97 23.34 -21.94 2.90
C ALA A 97 24.74 -21.53 3.39
N MET A 98 25.21 -22.09 4.50
CA MET A 98 26.54 -21.84 5.05
C MET A 98 27.65 -22.33 4.11
N GLU A 99 27.49 -23.50 3.49
CA GLU A 99 28.43 -24.00 2.48
C GLU A 99 28.49 -23.06 1.27
N THR A 100 27.34 -22.57 0.80
CA THR A 100 27.26 -21.62 -0.30
C THR A 100 27.96 -20.30 0.04
N ILE A 101 27.78 -19.80 1.27
CA ILE A 101 28.45 -18.60 1.79
C ILE A 101 29.96 -18.83 1.87
N ALA A 102 30.40 -19.95 2.45
CA ALA A 102 31.81 -20.30 2.60
C ALA A 102 32.51 -20.42 1.24
N ARG A 103 31.84 -21.05 0.25
CA ARG A 103 32.35 -21.22 -1.11
C ARG A 103 32.52 -19.88 -1.85
N ARG A 104 31.70 -18.87 -1.55
CA ARG A 104 31.81 -17.52 -2.12
C ARG A 104 32.96 -16.70 -1.53
N GLY A 105 33.46 -17.05 -0.35
CA GLY A 105 34.61 -16.40 0.27
C GLY A 105 34.45 -14.88 0.38
N ALA A 106 35.38 -14.12 -0.22
CA ALA A 106 35.38 -12.65 -0.19
C ALA A 106 34.12 -12.01 -0.82
N GLN A 107 33.40 -12.73 -1.68
CA GLN A 107 32.15 -12.25 -2.31
C GLN A 107 30.89 -12.74 -1.58
N ALA A 108 31.02 -13.30 -0.38
CA ALA A 108 29.88 -13.81 0.40
C ALA A 108 28.77 -12.77 0.63
N TYR A 109 29.16 -11.49 0.80
CA TYR A 109 28.24 -10.38 1.06
C TYR A 109 27.91 -9.56 -0.20
N ALA A 110 28.36 -9.98 -1.37
CA ALA A 110 27.98 -9.33 -2.62
C ALA A 110 26.48 -9.54 -2.88
N PRO A 111 25.78 -8.57 -3.52
CA PRO A 111 24.37 -8.68 -3.82
C PRO A 111 24.06 -9.99 -4.56
N LEU A 112 23.03 -10.71 -4.10
CA LEU A 112 22.53 -11.88 -4.82
C LEU A 112 22.05 -11.44 -6.21
N GLN A 113 22.48 -12.14 -7.26
CA GLN A 113 21.88 -11.96 -8.59
C GLN A 113 20.37 -12.16 -8.43
N ALA A 114 19.58 -11.12 -8.71
CA ALA A 114 18.13 -11.22 -8.65
C ALA A 114 17.69 -12.38 -9.57
N PRO A 115 16.74 -13.22 -9.15
CA PRO A 115 16.12 -14.19 -10.05
C PRO A 115 15.69 -13.47 -11.32
N PRO A 116 15.78 -14.10 -12.50
CA PRO A 116 15.20 -13.53 -13.71
C PRO A 116 13.76 -13.15 -13.38
N ALA A 117 13.44 -11.86 -13.53
CA ALA A 117 12.14 -11.33 -13.16
C ALA A 117 11.07 -12.22 -13.81
N ALA A 118 10.26 -12.88 -12.98
CA ALA A 118 9.10 -13.58 -13.49
C ALA A 118 8.31 -12.58 -14.36
N PRO A 119 7.91 -12.94 -15.59
CA PRO A 119 7.12 -12.05 -16.41
C PRO A 119 5.94 -11.55 -15.59
N LEU A 120 5.87 -10.24 -15.36
CA LEU A 120 4.71 -9.64 -14.71
C LEU A 120 3.47 -10.14 -15.44
N PRO A 121 2.42 -10.61 -14.75
CA PRO A 121 1.19 -11.01 -15.40
C PRO A 121 0.67 -9.79 -16.17
N VAL A 122 0.84 -9.83 -17.49
CA VAL A 122 0.33 -8.78 -18.38
C VAL A 122 -1.18 -8.93 -18.33
N ARG A 123 -1.85 -7.99 -17.65
CA ARG A 123 -3.31 -7.94 -17.63
C ARG A 123 -3.77 -7.82 -19.09
N PRO A 124 -4.62 -8.73 -19.60
CA PRO A 124 -4.98 -8.81 -21.03
C PRO A 124 -5.79 -7.60 -21.55
N GLU A 125 -6.04 -6.58 -20.72
CA GLU A 125 -6.82 -5.40 -21.07
C GLU A 125 -5.98 -4.26 -21.69
N ALA A 126 -4.65 -4.38 -21.73
CA ALA A 126 -3.78 -3.39 -22.38
C ALA A 126 -3.65 -3.57 -23.91
N VAL A 127 -4.37 -4.54 -24.49
CA VAL A 127 -4.40 -4.81 -25.93
C VAL A 127 -5.84 -4.61 -26.44
N ARG A 128 -6.30 -3.36 -26.45
CA ARG A 128 -7.46 -2.95 -27.24
C ARG A 128 -7.36 -1.50 -27.65
#